data_AF-A0A952I4Y6-F1
#
_entry.id   AF-A0A952I4Y6-F1
#
_cell.length_a   1.000
_cell.length_b   1.000
_cell.length_c   1.000
_cell.angle_alpha   90.00
_cell.angle_beta   90.00
_cell.angle_gamma   90.00
#
_symmetry.space_group_name_H-M   'P 1'
#
loop_
_entity.id
_entity.type
_entity.pdbx_description
1 polymer ?
#
loop_
_entity_poly.entity_id
_entity_poly.type
_entity_poly.pdbx_seq_one_letter_code
_entity_poly.pdbx_strand_id
1 'polypeptide(L)' 'MQELNDILAQVDGYIGGSTWFIFCLLGTGLFFTLYLKFPQIRYFRHALRVVGGKYDKADDSGDTSHFQA' A
#
# COMPACT_ATOMS: atom_id res chain seq x y z
N MET A 1 13.38 29.32 -15.35
CA MET A 1 13.99 28.37 -14.37
C MET A 1 13.56 28.68 -12.94
N GLN A 2 13.55 29.94 -12.49
CA GLN A 2 13.07 30.33 -11.16
C GLN A 2 11.56 30.11 -10.96
N GLU A 3 10.72 30.58 -11.89
CA GLU A 3 9.25 30.41 -11.78
C GLU A 3 8.82 28.93 -11.77
N LEU A 4 9.54 28.06 -12.49
CA LEU A 4 9.30 26.61 -12.44
C LEU A 4 9.64 26.04 -11.07
N ASN A 5 10.73 26.50 -10.45
CA ASN A 5 11.10 26.06 -9.11
C ASN A 5 10.08 26.53 -8.06
N ASP A 6 9.58 27.77 -8.20
CA ASP A 6 8.58 28.34 -7.30
C ASP A 6 7.22 27.60 -7.41
N ILE A 7 6.80 27.22 -8.63
CA ILE A 7 5.61 26.38 -8.84
C ILE A 7 5.80 25.00 -8.21
N LEU A 8 6.96 24.36 -8.41
CA LEU A 8 7.24 23.06 -7.82
C LEU A 8 7.28 23.12 -6.28
N ALA A 9 7.85 24.17 -5.72
CA ALA A 9 7.90 24.39 -4.27
C ALA A 9 6.50 24.64 -3.68
N GLN A 10 5.61 25.34 -4.38
CA GLN A 10 4.23 25.50 -3.96
C GLN A 10 3.47 24.18 -3.98
N VAL A 11 3.60 23.39 -5.05
CA VAL A 11 2.97 22.06 -5.15
C VAL A 11 3.49 21.13 -4.07
N ASP A 12 4.81 21.12 -3.82
CA ASP A 12 5.40 20.34 -2.74
C ASP A 12 4.88 20.77 -1.36
N GLY A 13 4.76 22.07 -1.10
CA GLY A 13 4.19 22.58 0.15
C GLY A 13 2.73 22.14 0.39
N TYR A 14 1.93 22.03 -0.67
CA TYR A 14 0.52 21.60 -0.57
C TYR A 14 0.33 20.07 -0.59
N ILE A 15 1.20 19.32 -1.25
CA ILE A 15 1.05 17.87 -1.46
C ILE A 15 2.09 17.08 -0.66
N GLY A 16 3.38 17.34 -0.90
CA GLY A 16 4.51 16.56 -0.36
C GLY A 16 4.83 16.84 1.10
N GLY A 17 4.86 18.12 1.50
CA GLY A 17 5.22 18.57 2.86
C GLY A 17 4.02 18.84 3.77
N SER A 18 2.80 18.62 3.28
CA SER A 18 1.60 19.04 3.99
C SER A 18 1.20 18.06 5.11
N THR A 19 0.91 18.59 6.30
CA THR A 19 0.52 17.76 7.45
C THR A 19 -0.85 17.09 7.26
N TRP A 20 -1.74 17.66 6.44
CA TRP A 20 -3.07 17.10 6.19
C TRP A 20 -3.02 15.76 5.45
N PHE A 21 -2.03 15.57 4.57
CA PHE A 21 -1.87 14.32 3.82
C PHE A 21 -1.65 13.11 4.73
N ILE A 22 -0.90 13.30 5.83
CA ILE A 22 -0.67 12.26 6.84
C ILE A 22 -1.99 11.82 7.48
N PHE A 23 -2.86 12.77 7.83
CA PHE A 23 -4.17 12.45 8.40
C PHE A 23 -5.08 11.74 7.39
N CYS A 24 -5.02 12.11 6.11
CA CYS A 24 -5.73 11.39 5.05
C CYS A 24 -5.23 9.94 4.89
N LEU A 25 -3.91 9.72 4.90
CA LEU A 25 -3.32 8.38 4.83
C LEU A 25 -3.70 7.53 6.05
N LEU A 26 -3.56 8.09 7.26
CA LEU A 26 -3.95 7.41 8.50
C LEU A 26 -5.45 7.12 8.54
N GLY A 27 -6.28 8.08 8.14
CA GLY A 27 -7.73 7.94 8.07
C GLY A 27 -8.14 6.85 7.08
N THR A 28 -7.51 6.80 5.91
CA THR A 28 -7.75 5.77 4.90
C THR A 28 -7.36 4.38 5.44
N GLY A 29 -6.19 4.26 6.06
CA GLY A 29 -5.73 3.02 6.69
C GLY A 29 -6.64 2.55 7.82
N LEU A 30 -7.08 3.47 8.69
CA LEU A 30 -7.99 3.16 9.79
C LEU A 30 -9.37 2.75 9.27
N PHE A 31 -9.92 3.49 8.30
CA PHE A 31 -11.20 3.18 7.67
C PHE A 31 -11.22 1.77 7.10
N PHE A 32 -10.23 1.40 6.27
CA PHE A 32 -10.17 0.05 5.70
C PHE A 32 -9.92 -1.02 6.76
N THR A 33 -9.12 -0.71 7.79
CA THR A 33 -8.89 -1.64 8.90
C THR A 33 -10.20 -1.96 9.63
N LEU A 34 -11.03 -0.96 9.91
CA LEU A 34 -12.31 -1.17 10.58
C LEU A 34 -13.35 -1.80 9.64
N TYR A 35 -13.47 -1.31 8.40
CA TYR A 35 -14.42 -1.80 7.40
C TYR A 35 -14.20 -3.29 7.10
N LEU A 36 -12.94 -3.73 6.96
CA LEU A 36 -12.57 -5.12 6.68
C LEU A 36 -12.44 -5.99 7.96
N LYS A 37 -12.78 -5.43 9.13
CA LYS A 37 -12.72 -6.08 10.46
C LYS A 37 -11.33 -6.62 10.79
N PHE A 38 -10.33 -5.74 10.82
CA PHE A 38 -8.93 -6.04 11.13
C PHE A 38 -8.34 -7.15 10.23
N PRO A 39 -8.31 -6.93 8.90
CA PRO A 39 -7.83 -7.92 7.94
C PRO A 39 -6.39 -8.37 8.20
N GLN A 40 -5.56 -7.47 8.75
CA GLN A 40 -4.16 -7.73 9.10
C GLN A 40 -4.04 -8.93 10.04
N ILE A 41 -4.91 -9.05 11.04
CA ILE A 41 -4.89 -10.17 12.00
C ILE A 41 -5.59 -11.38 11.41
N ARG A 42 -6.75 -11.17 10.78
CA ARG A 42 -7.62 -12.24 10.27
C ARG A 42 -6.95 -13.05 9.15
N TYR A 43 -6.20 -12.40 8.28
CA TYR A 43 -5.58 -13.06 7.13
C TYR A 43 -4.09 -13.31 7.26
N PHE A 44 -3.43 -12.86 8.33
CA PHE A 44 -1.98 -13.03 8.50
C PHE A 44 -1.50 -14.47 8.24
N ARG A 45 -2.16 -15.44 8.88
CA ARG A 45 -1.81 -16.87 8.77
C ARG A 45 -2.16 -17.46 7.40
N HIS A 46 -3.10 -16.87 6.67
CA HIS A 46 -3.44 -17.28 5.32
C HIS A 46 -2.41 -16.71 4.33
N ALA A 47 -2.10 -15.42 4.45
CA ALA A 47 -1.07 -14.75 3.65
C ALA A 47 0.29 -15.45 3.74
N LEU A 48 0.74 -15.84 4.95
CA LEU A 48 1.98 -16.61 5.11
C LEU A 48 1.96 -17.97 4.41
N ARG A 49 0.79 -18.62 4.32
CA ARG A 49 0.65 -19.90 3.59
C ARG A 49 0.64 -19.68 2.07
N VAL A 50 0.11 -18.55 1.60
CA VAL A 50 0.13 -18.14 0.18
C VAL A 50 1.55 -17.81 -0.24
N VAL A 51 2.22 -16.90 0.46
CA VAL A 51 3.61 -16.51 0.18
C VAL A 51 4.58 -17.70 0.33
N GLY A 52 4.32 -18.61 1.26
CA GLY A 52 5.11 -19.84 1.43
C GLY A 52 4.88 -20.92 0.36
N GLY A 53 4.11 -20.64 -0.70
CA GLY A 53 3.91 -21.54 -1.83
C GLY A 53 2.98 -22.73 -1.55
N LYS A 54 2.28 -22.76 -0.40
CA LYS A 54 1.36 -23.88 -0.06
C LYS A 54 0.18 -23.99 -1.03
N TYR A 55 -0.13 -22.91 -1.73
CA TYR A 55 -1.23 -22.87 -2.70
C TYR A 55 -0.76 -22.67 -4.14
N ASP A 56 0.55 -22.64 -4.40
CA ASP A 56 1.10 -22.50 -5.75
C ASP A 56 0.80 -23.77 -6.54
N LYS A 57 0.12 -23.62 -7.69
CA LYS A 57 -0.12 -24.74 -8.62
C LYS A 57 0.76 -24.56 -9.85
N ALA A 58 1.19 -25.69 -10.42
CA ALA A 58 2.02 -25.72 -11.63
C ALA A 58 1.31 -25.15 -12.89
N ASP A 59 0.00 -24.90 -12.83
CA ASP A 59 -0.84 -24.37 -13.91
C ASP A 59 -1.28 -22.91 -13.67
N ASP A 60 -0.84 -22.28 -12.56
CA ASP A 60 -1.17 -20.89 -12.29
C ASP A 60 -0.39 -19.97 -13.25
N SER A 61 -1.10 -19.04 -13.90
CA SER A 61 -0.51 -18.10 -14.85
C SER A 61 0.29 -17.02 -14.11
N GLY A 62 1.62 -17.11 -14.15
CA GLY A 62 2.53 -16.11 -13.61
C GLY A 62 4.00 -16.50 -13.83
N ASP A 63 4.85 -15.53 -14.19
CA ASP A 63 6.26 -15.77 -14.47
C ASP A 63 7.12 -15.95 -13.20
N THR A 64 6.56 -15.66 -12.01
CA THR A 64 7.26 -15.69 -10.71
C THR A 64 6.41 -16.38 -9.65
N SER A 65 7.04 -17.07 -8.69
CA SER A 65 6.30 -17.66 -7.56
C SER A 65 5.66 -16.58 -6.68
N HIS A 66 4.64 -16.92 -5.90
CA HIS A 66 4.01 -15.99 -4.95
C HIS A 66 4.98 -15.48 -3.86
N PHE A 67 6.14 -16.12 -3.71
CA PHE A 67 7.23 -15.71 -2.84
C PHE A 67 8.16 -14.65 -3.47
N GLN A 68 8.23 -14.59 -4.81
CA GLN A 68 9.18 -13.77 -5.56
C GLN A 68 8.61 -12.44 -6.09
N ALA A 69 7.28 -12.30 -6.12
CA ALA A 69 6.58 -11.07 -6.51
C ALA A 69 6.58 -10.01 -5.39
#